data_AF-A0A1S7QXJ5-F1
#
_entry.id   AF-A0A1S7QXJ5-F1
#
_cell.length_a   1.000
_cell.length_b   1.000
_cell.length_c   1.000
_cell.angle_alpha   90.00
_cell.angle_beta   90.00
_cell.angle_gamma   90.00
#
_symmetry.space_group_name_H-M   'P 1'
#
loop_
_entity.id
_entity.type
_entity.pdbx_description
1 polymer ?
#
loop_
_entity_poly.entity_id
_entity_poly.type
_entity_poly.pdbx_seq_one_letter_code
_entity_poly.pdbx_strand_id
1 'polypeptide(L)' 'MGSFSVWHWLIVLVIVLVLFGRGKIPELMGDVAKGIKSFKKGMADEDQTPPPADANTKTVDHKADEIK' A
#
# COMPACT_ATOMS: atom_id res chain seq x y z
N MET A 1 -14.14 -1.68 -32.18
CA MET A 1 -14.24 -2.86 -31.30
C MET A 1 -13.67 -2.47 -29.94
N GLY A 2 -14.43 -1.63 -29.22
CA GLY A 2 -14.02 -1.02 -27.96
C GLY A 2 -14.33 -1.98 -26.82
N SER A 3 -13.39 -2.88 -26.58
CA SER A 3 -13.42 -3.87 -25.51
C SER A 3 -13.71 -3.16 -24.18
N PHE A 4 -14.93 -3.33 -23.68
CA PHE A 4 -15.35 -3.07 -22.30
C PHE A 4 -14.90 -1.72 -21.73
N SER A 5 -15.70 -0.70 -22.06
CA SER A 5 -15.68 0.65 -21.48
C SER A 5 -15.27 0.64 -20.01
N VAL A 6 -14.41 1.59 -19.61
CA VAL A 6 -13.96 1.82 -18.22
C VAL A 6 -15.14 1.79 -17.22
N TRP A 7 -16.34 2.15 -17.69
CA TRP A 7 -17.58 2.07 -16.94
C TRP A 7 -17.92 0.64 -16.44
N HIS A 8 -17.69 -0.40 -17.25
CA HIS A 8 -17.93 -1.79 -16.87
C HIS A 8 -17.03 -2.21 -15.70
N TRP A 9 -15.75 -1.87 -15.75
CA TRP A 9 -14.79 -2.16 -14.68
C TRP A 9 -15.17 -1.48 -13.36
N LEU A 10 -15.74 -0.27 -13.41
CA LEU A 10 -16.23 0.45 -12.25
C LEU A 10 -17.39 -0.31 -11.56
N ILE A 11 -18.37 -0.79 -12.34
CA ILE A 11 -19.48 -1.61 -11.83
C ILE A 11 -18.98 -2.94 -11.24
N VAL A 12 -18.05 -3.62 -11.91
CA VAL A 12 -17.48 -4.88 -11.41
C VAL A 12 -16.76 -4.66 -10.08
N LEU A 13 -15.97 -3.58 -9.96
CA LEU A 13 -15.26 -3.25 -8.74
C LEU A 13 -16.23 -3.03 -7.57
N VAL A 14 -17.34 -2.30 -7.81
CA VAL A 14 -18.38 -2.10 -6.78
C VAL A 14 -18.97 -3.44 -6.33
N ILE A 15 -19.32 -4.34 -7.25
CA ILE A 15 -19.88 -5.66 -6.90
C ILE A 15 -18.88 -6.47 -6.08
N VAL A 16 -17.61 -6.51 -6.48
CA VAL A 16 -16.55 -7.21 -5.74
C VAL A 16 -16.40 -6.62 -4.33
N LEU A 17 -16.43 -5.30 -4.19
CA LEU A 17 -16.29 -4.64 -2.89
C LEU A 17 -17.49 -4.92 -1.96
N VAL A 18 -18.69 -5.08 -2.51
CA VAL A 18 -19.89 -5.49 -1.76
C VAL A 18 -19.82 -6.96 -1.33
N LEU A 19 -19.39 -7.87 -2.22
CA LEU A 19 -19.30 -9.30 -1.91
C LEU A 19 -18.19 -9.62 -0.89
N PHE A 20 -17.02 -9.00 -1.05
CA PHE A 20 -15.88 -9.22 -0.15
C PHE A 20 -15.94 -8.33 1.10
N GLY A 21 -16.70 -7.23 1.04
CA GLY A 21 -16.80 -6.23 2.10
C GLY A 21 -15.52 -5.40 2.26
N ARG A 22 -15.67 -4.23 2.91
CA ARG A 22 -14.57 -3.26 3.14
C ARG A 22 -13.43 -3.74 4.06
N GLY A 23 -13.60 -4.85 4.76
CA GLY A 23 -12.61 -5.36 5.72
C GLY A 23 -11.60 -6.34 5.12
N LYS A 24 -12.05 -7.20 4.20
CA LYS A 24 -11.23 -8.29 3.66
C LYS A 24 -10.20 -7.79 2.64
N ILE A 25 -10.56 -6.83 1.79
CA ILE A 25 -9.67 -6.33 0.74
C ILE A 25 -8.43 -5.62 1.32
N PRO A 26 -8.53 -4.70 2.30
CA PRO A 26 -7.35 -4.05 2.87
C PRO A 26 -6.42 -5.00 3.62
N GLU A 27 -6.98 -5.99 4.33
CA GLU A 27 -6.21 -6.98 5.08
C GLU A 27 -5.38 -7.87 4.13
N LEU A 28 -6.03 -8.42 3.08
CA LEU A 28 -5.37 -9.22 2.05
C LEU A 28 -4.36 -8.41 1.23
N MET A 29 -4.71 -7.19 0.84
CA MET A 29 -3.79 -6.29 0.13
C MET A 29 -2.60 -5.90 1.00
N GLY A 30 -2.77 -5.75 2.32
CA GLY A 30 -1.68 -5.47 3.26
C GLY A 30 -0.64 -6.58 3.29
N ASP A 31 -1.08 -7.84 3.36
CA ASP A 31 -0.17 -8.99 3.39
C ASP A 31 0.51 -9.23 2.03
N VAL A 32 -0.23 -9.07 0.93
CA VAL A 32 0.33 -9.12 -0.43
C VAL A 32 1.34 -7.97 -0.64
N ALA A 33 1.03 -6.76 -0.20
CA ALA A 33 1.93 -5.61 -0.31
C ALA A 33 3.22 -5.80 0.50
N LYS A 34 3.14 -6.38 1.71
CA LYS A 34 4.33 -6.73 2.50
C LYS A 34 5.18 -7.77 1.77
N GLY A 35 4.57 -8.83 1.22
CA GLY A 35 5.29 -9.85 0.45
C GLY A 35 6.00 -9.27 -0.78
N ILE A 36 5.31 -8.46 -1.57
CA ILE A 36 5.89 -7.79 -2.75
C ILE A 36 6.97 -6.77 -2.34
N LYS A 37 6.78 -6.04 -1.25
CA LYS A 37 7.79 -5.08 -0.74
C LYS A 37 9.08 -5.80 -0.31
N SER A 38 8.96 -6.91 0.40
CA SER A 38 10.12 -7.72 0.80
C SER A 38 10.80 -8.38 -0.40
N PHE A 39 10.04 -8.84 -1.39
CA PHE A 39 10.58 -9.38 -2.64
C PHE A 39 11.33 -8.31 -3.44
N LYS A 40 10.74 -7.12 -3.60
CA LYS A 40 11.39 -5.98 -4.26
C LYS A 40 12.62 -5.51 -3.51
N LYS A 41 12.58 -5.48 -2.17
CA LYS A 41 13.73 -5.11 -1.35
C LYS A 41 14.84 -6.14 -1.48
N GLY A 42 14.54 -7.43 -1.45
CA GLY A 42 15.52 -8.51 -1.64
C GLY A 42 16.19 -8.48 -3.02
N MET A 43 15.41 -8.26 -4.10
CA MET A 43 15.98 -8.08 -5.44
C MET A 43 16.81 -6.80 -5.57
N ALA A 44 16.38 -5.68 -4.96
CA ALA A 44 17.13 -4.44 -5.00
C ALA A 44 18.42 -4.49 -4.18
N ASP A 45 18.46 -5.29 -3.11
CA ASP A 45 19.63 -5.51 -2.26
C ASP A 45 20.75 -6.28 -2.99
N GLU A 46 20.39 -7.20 -3.90
CA GLU A 46 21.36 -7.88 -4.76
C GLU A 46 21.98 -6.96 -5.82
N ASP A 47 21.23 -5.96 -6.29
CA ASP A 47 21.72 -5.03 -7.31
C ASP A 47 22.51 -3.84 -6.71
N GLN A 48 22.13 -3.26 -5.56
CA GLN A 48 22.76 -2.03 -5.04
C GLN A 48 22.59 -1.82 -3.51
N THR A 49 23.67 -1.49 -2.80
CA THR A 49 23.71 -1.08 -1.36
C THR A 49 24.07 0.42 -1.23
N PRO A 50 23.48 1.26 -0.33
CA PRO A 50 22.07 1.67 -0.14
C PRO A 50 21.91 3.24 -0.14
N PRO A 51 20.71 3.83 0.14
CA PRO A 51 20.41 4.20 1.53
C PRO A 51 18.98 3.84 1.99
N PRO A 52 18.74 3.79 3.32
CA PRO A 52 17.49 3.32 3.91
C PRO A 52 16.40 4.40 3.80
N ALA A 53 15.24 4.01 3.26
CA ALA A 53 14.02 4.83 3.32
C ALA A 53 12.94 4.07 4.08
N ASP A 54 13.07 4.09 5.41
CA ASP A 54 11.99 3.85 6.34
C ASP A 54 10.94 4.96 6.19
N ALA A 55 10.07 4.80 5.21
CA ALA A 55 8.90 5.64 5.02
C ALA A 55 7.71 5.09 5.82
N ASN A 56 7.82 5.03 7.15
CA ASN A 56 6.67 5.25 8.04
C ASN A 56 7.11 5.39 9.52
N THR A 57 7.10 6.64 10.00
CA THR A 57 6.90 7.11 11.40
C THR A 57 7.84 8.29 11.66
N LYS A 58 7.50 9.44 11.06
CA LYS A 58 7.65 10.73 11.75
C LYS A 58 6.23 11.19 12.02
N THR A 59 5.56 10.55 12.98
CA THR A 59 4.57 11.26 13.77
C THR A 59 5.32 12.42 14.41
N VAL A 60 4.79 13.60 14.17
CA VAL A 60 5.33 14.86 14.63
C VAL A 60 5.14 14.90 16.15
N ASP A 61 6.10 14.36 16.90
CA ASP A 61 6.25 14.64 18.33
C ASP A 61 6.60 16.13 18.47
N HIS A 62 5.59 16.93 18.82
CA HIS A 62 5.77 18.31 19.23
C HIS A 62 6.61 18.33 20.52
N LYS A 63 7.93 18.45 20.33
CA LYS A 63 8.86 19.05 21.28
C LYS A 63 8.51 20.54 21.39
N ALA A 64 7.57 20.89 22.26
CA ALA A 64 7.32 22.27 22.66
C ALA A 64 6.66 22.34 24.06
N ASP A 65 7.19 21.58 25.01
CA ASP A 65 7.07 21.90 26.43
C ASP A 65 8.50 22.02 26.97
N GLU A 66 8.69 22.94 27.92
CA GLU A 66 9.98 23.50 28.38
C GLU A 66 10.59 24.55 27.45
N ILE A 67 10.18 25.82 27.61
CA ILE A 67 10.99 26.87 28.26
C ILE A 67 10.04 27.98 28.77
N LYS A 68 9.76 28.00 30.08
CA LYS A 68 9.63 29.25 30.86
C LYS A 68 9.87 28.99 32.34
#